data_AF-A0A9E5Y2L7-F1
#
_entry.id   AF-A0A9E5Y2L7-F1
#
_cell.length_a   1.000
_cell.length_b   1.000
_cell.length_c   1.000
_cell.angle_alpha   90.00
_cell.angle_beta   90.00
_cell.angle_gamma   90.00
#
_symmetry.space_group_name_H-M   'P 1'
#
loop_
_entity.id
_entity.type
_entity.pdbx_description
1 polymer ?
#
loop_
_entity_poly.entity_id
_entity_poly.type
_entity_poly.pdbx_seq_one_letter_code
_entity_poly.pdbx_strand_id
1 'polypeptide(L)'
;MNLATTKRETPVTAVTKNKRIKLQVQKEYYESKISCLMDMNLPIKLILLACWDAPVERENLTSKKGQQKFIKQCLKYYKKKLKEIEKEEKKLKQ
;
A
#
# COMPACT_ATOMS: atom_id res chain seq x y z
N MET A 1 -19.58 3.97 45.24
CA MET A 1 -20.16 3.29 44.06
C MET A 1 -19.03 3.05 43.07
N ASN A 2 -18.52 1.81 42.98
CA ASN A 2 -17.42 1.47 42.08
C ASN A 2 -17.98 1.06 40.72
N LEU A 3 -17.84 1.92 39.71
CA LEU A 3 -18.18 1.60 38.33
C LEU A 3 -17.05 0.74 37.74
N ALA A 4 -17.21 -0.57 37.77
CA ALA A 4 -16.33 -1.49 37.06
C ALA A 4 -16.56 -1.32 35.56
N THR A 5 -15.62 -0.65 34.87
CA THR A 5 -15.56 -0.60 33.41
C THR A 5 -15.20 -1.99 32.89
N THR A 6 -16.23 -2.77 32.57
CA THR A 6 -16.09 -4.04 31.86
C THR A 6 -15.52 -3.75 30.48
N LYS A 7 -14.19 -3.89 30.32
CA LYS A 7 -13.53 -3.98 29.02
C LYS A 7 -14.14 -5.18 28.30
N ARG A 8 -15.08 -4.93 27.39
CA ARG A 8 -15.57 -5.96 26.46
C ARG A 8 -14.43 -6.29 25.52
N GLU A 9 -13.69 -7.35 25.83
CA GLU A 9 -12.67 -7.88 24.95
C GLU A 9 -13.33 -8.34 23.66
N THR A 10 -13.00 -7.69 22.55
CA THR A 10 -13.44 -8.13 21.22
C THR A 10 -13.01 -9.58 21.00
N PRO A 11 -13.88 -10.46 20.49
CA PRO A 11 -13.50 -11.83 20.19
C PRO A 11 -12.28 -11.87 19.26
N VAL A 12 -11.30 -12.71 19.57
CA VAL A 12 -10.05 -12.87 18.78
C VAL A 12 -10.36 -13.13 17.29
N THR A 13 -11.44 -13.86 17.01
CA THR A 13 -11.96 -14.14 15.66
C THR A 13 -12.44 -12.89 14.90
N ALA A 14 -13.02 -11.90 15.59
CA ALA A 14 -13.41 -10.62 15.00
C ALA A 14 -12.19 -9.75 14.68
N VAL A 15 -11.16 -9.78 15.55
CA VAL A 15 -9.89 -9.06 15.35
C VAL A 15 -9.14 -9.61 14.14
N THR A 16 -9.06 -10.94 13.99
CA THR A 16 -8.41 -11.58 12.84
C THR A 16 -9.17 -11.36 11.54
N LYS A 17 -10.51 -11.39 11.54
CA LYS A 17 -11.33 -11.04 10.37
C LYS A 17 -11.10 -9.59 9.92
N ASN A 18 -11.14 -8.64 10.85
CA ASN A 18 -10.89 -7.22 10.55
C ASN A 18 -9.47 -7.00 10.01
N LYS A 19 -8.49 -7.71 10.56
CA LYS A 19 -7.11 -7.65 10.07
C LYS A 19 -6.97 -8.18 8.64
N ARG A 20 -7.63 -9.30 8.31
CA ARG A 20 -7.65 -9.86 6.94
C ARG A 20 -8.27 -8.88 5.94
N ILE A 21 -9.40 -8.27 6.27
CA ILE A 21 -10.05 -7.27 5.42
C ILE A 21 -9.10 -6.08 5.17
N LYS A 22 -8.44 -5.58 6.23
CA LYS A 22 -7.47 -4.47 6.10
C LYS A 22 -6.30 -4.84 5.17
N LEU A 23 -5.75 -6.04 5.31
CA LEU A 23 -4.65 -6.49 4.44
C LEU A 23 -5.09 -6.63 2.98
N GLN A 24 -6.28 -7.16 2.73
CA GLN A 24 -6.84 -7.27 1.38
C GLN A 24 -7.00 -5.89 0.72
N VAL A 25 -7.56 -4.91 1.44
CA VAL A 25 -7.69 -3.54 0.93
C VAL A 25 -6.33 -2.91 0.64
N GLN A 26 -5.35 -3.10 1.52
CA GLN A 26 -3.99 -2.59 1.30
C GLN A 26 -3.32 -3.27 0.10
N LYS A 27 -3.55 -4.57 -0.08
CA LYS A 27 -3.04 -5.32 -1.22
C LYS A 27 -3.57 -4.76 -2.53
N GLU A 28 -4.89 -4.65 -2.65
CA GLU A 28 -5.57 -4.09 -3.82
C GLU A 28 -5.09 -2.66 -4.13
N TYR A 29 -4.89 -1.85 -3.09
CA TYR A 29 -4.33 -0.51 -3.23
C TYR A 29 -2.95 -0.53 -3.91
N TYR A 30 -1.99 -1.31 -3.40
CA TYR A 30 -0.65 -1.36 -3.97
C TYR A 30 -0.59 -2.06 -5.33
N GLU A 31 -1.43 -3.07 -5.57
CA GLU A 31 -1.57 -3.71 -6.89
C GLU A 31 -2.06 -2.71 -7.94
N SER A 32 -3.08 -1.90 -7.60
CA SER A 32 -3.59 -0.83 -8.47
C SER A 32 -2.52 0.22 -8.77
N LYS A 33 -1.75 0.66 -7.77
CA LYS A 33 -0.61 1.57 -7.97
C LYS A 33 0.42 0.99 -8.93
N ILE A 34 0.82 -0.27 -8.73
CA ILE A 34 1.80 -0.94 -9.58
C ILE A 34 1.27 -1.06 -11.01
N SER A 35 0.00 -1.44 -11.20
CA SER A 35 -0.63 -1.53 -12.51
C SER A 35 -0.60 -0.17 -13.23
N CYS A 36 -1.00 0.90 -12.54
CA CYS A 36 -0.97 2.26 -13.08
C CYS A 36 0.45 2.69 -13.53
N LEU A 37 1.48 2.37 -12.74
CA LEU A 37 2.86 2.72 -13.07
C LEU A 37 3.47 1.88 -14.21
N MET A 38 2.87 0.73 -14.52
CA MET A 38 3.32 -0.18 -15.57
C MET A 38 2.53 0.00 -16.89
N ASP A 39 1.42 0.73 -16.85
CA ASP A 39 0.60 0.98 -18.03
C ASP A 39 1.27 2.03 -18.93
N MET A 40 1.76 1.56 -20.08
CA MET A 40 2.44 2.37 -21.08
C MET A 40 1.51 3.30 -21.87
N ASN A 41 0.19 3.13 -21.75
CA ASN A 41 -0.80 3.95 -22.43
C ASN A 41 -1.28 5.15 -21.59
N LEU A 42 -0.94 5.19 -20.30
CA LEU A 42 -1.40 6.27 -19.43
C LEU A 42 -0.61 7.57 -19.66
N PRO A 43 -1.30 8.73 -19.67
CA PRO A 43 -0.65 10.03 -19.61
C PRO A 43 0.29 10.12 -18.42
N ILE A 44 1.50 10.64 -18.65
CA ILE A 44 2.55 10.75 -17.62
C ILE A 44 2.08 11.48 -16.35
N LYS A 45 1.19 12.47 -16.49
CA LYS A 45 0.63 13.21 -15.35
C LYS A 45 -0.16 12.29 -14.40
N LEU A 46 -0.90 11.31 -14.94
CA LEU A 46 -1.65 10.34 -14.14
C LEU A 46 -0.70 9.34 -13.46
N ILE A 47 0.35 8.90 -14.17
CA ILE A 47 1.38 8.05 -13.58
C ILE A 47 2.08 8.77 -12.41
N LEU A 48 2.45 10.04 -12.57
CA LEU A 48 3.06 10.84 -11.52
C LEU A 48 2.11 11.10 -10.34
N LEU A 49 0.81 11.26 -10.59
CA LEU A 49 -0.20 11.38 -9.54
C LEU A 49 -0.31 10.07 -8.73
N ALA A 50 -0.24 8.92 -9.40
CA ALA A 50 -0.24 7.63 -8.73
C ALA A 50 0.98 7.46 -7.80
N CYS A 51 2.11 8.10 -8.09
CA CYS A 51 3.32 8.09 -7.25
C CYS A 51 3.27 8.99 -5.99
N TRP A 52 2.24 9.83 -5.82
CA TRP A 52 2.28 10.97 -4.89
C TRP A 52 2.47 10.60 -3.41
N ASP A 53 1.96 9.43 -3.01
CA ASP A 53 2.00 8.93 -1.63
C ASP A 53 3.27 8.12 -1.32
N ALA A 54 4.12 7.82 -2.31
CA ALA A 54 5.36 7.12 -2.07
C ALA A 54 6.34 8.02 -1.29
N PRO A 55 6.87 7.58 -0.14
CA PRO A 55 7.84 8.33 0.65
C PRO A 55 9.25 8.15 0.05
N VAL A 56 9.42 8.57 -1.20
CA VAL A 56 10.69 8.56 -1.91
C VAL A 56 11.08 9.99 -2.27
N GLU A 57 12.38 10.22 -2.44
CA GLU A 57 12.89 11.52 -2.82
C GLU A 57 12.32 11.96 -4.18
N ARG A 58 11.87 13.21 -4.27
CA ARG A 58 11.32 13.74 -5.52
C ARG A 58 12.46 14.15 -6.43
N GLU A 59 12.62 13.43 -7.54
CA GLU A 59 13.54 13.79 -8.61
C GLU A 59 13.03 15.02 -9.38
N ASN A 60 13.86 15.55 -10.29
CA ASN A 60 13.43 16.60 -11.21
C ASN A 60 12.35 16.11 -12.19
N LEU A 61 11.08 16.38 -11.89
CA LEU A 61 9.91 15.96 -12.66
C LEU A 61 9.70 16.76 -13.96
N THR A 62 10.48 17.81 -14.23
CA THR A 62 10.41 18.53 -15.53
C THR A 62 11.17 17.79 -16.63
N SER A 63 12.11 16.93 -16.26
CA SER A 63 12.93 16.15 -17.20
C SER A 63 12.39 14.72 -17.37
N LYS A 64 12.42 14.19 -18.60
CA LYS A 64 12.02 12.79 -18.87
C LYS A 64 12.82 11.78 -18.04
N LYS A 65 14.13 12.01 -17.88
CA LYS A 65 15.02 11.16 -17.07
C LYS A 65 14.65 11.18 -15.59
N GLY A 66 14.39 12.37 -15.03
CA GLY A 66 13.98 12.52 -13.64
C GLY A 66 12.61 11.90 -13.37
N GLN A 67 11.63 12.09 -14.27
CA GLN A 67 10.33 11.40 -14.22
C GLN A 67 10.49 9.88 -14.19
N GLN A 68 11.28 9.31 -15.11
CA GLN A 68 11.53 7.87 -15.16
C GLN A 68 12.22 7.35 -13.88
N LYS A 69 13.20 8.09 -13.35
CA LYS A 69 13.90 7.70 -12.11
C LYS A 69 12.95 7.73 -10.91
N PHE A 70 12.11 8.77 -10.80
CA PHE A 70 11.10 8.88 -9.76
C PHE A 70 10.06 7.75 -9.83
N ILE A 71 9.53 7.46 -11.03
CA ILE A 71 8.58 6.36 -11.24
C ILE A 71 9.21 5.01 -10.84
N LYS A 72 10.48 4.77 -11.20
CA LYS A 72 11.20 3.54 -10.79
C LYS A 72 11.34 3.41 -9.27
N GLN A 73 11.63 4.51 -8.57
CA GLN A 73 11.71 4.51 -7.10
C GLN A 73 10.34 4.22 -6.47
N CYS A 74 9.28 4.84 -6.96
CA CYS A 74 7.91 4.61 -6.49
C CYS A 74 7.49 3.15 -6.74
N LEU A 75 7.74 2.63 -7.94
CA LEU A 75 7.46 1.24 -8.29
C LEU A 75 8.21 0.26 -7.36
N LYS A 76 9.48 0.55 -7.04
CA LYS A 76 10.28 -0.25 -6.10
C LYS A 76 9.66 -0.24 -4.70
N TYR A 77 9.22 0.92 -4.23
CA TYR A 77 8.54 1.06 -2.94
C TYR A 77 7.23 0.27 -2.89
N TYR A 78 6.34 0.44 -3.86
CA TYR A 78 5.05 -0.26 -3.87
C TYR A 78 5.21 -1.78 -3.98
N LYS A 79 6.14 -2.27 -4.81
CA LYS A 79 6.47 -3.71 -4.88
C LYS A 79 7.00 -4.25 -3.54
N LYS A 80 7.79 -3.45 -2.81
CA LYS A 80 8.25 -3.83 -1.46
C LYS A 80 7.07 -3.95 -0.50
N LYS A 81 6.14 -2.99 -0.51
CA LYS A 81 4.94 -2.99 0.33
C LYS A 81 4.01 -4.16 0.05
N LEU A 82 3.78 -4.48 -1.23
CA LEU A 82 3.00 -5.64 -1.60
C LEU A 82 3.61 -6.94 -1.03
N LYS A 83 4.92 -7.13 -1.14
CA LYS A 83 5.62 -8.28 -0.54
C LYS A 83 5.54 -8.33 0.99
N GLU A 84 5.54 -7.18 1.67
CA GLU A 84 5.36 -7.11 3.13
C GLU A 84 3.96 -7.61 3.52
N ILE A 85 2.92 -7.17 2.80
CA ILE A 85 1.53 -7.58 3.01
C ILE A 85 1.34 -9.07 2.74
N GLU A 86 1.86 -9.58 1.62
CA GLU A 86 1.78 -11.02 1.27
C GLU A 86 2.44 -11.91 2.33
N LYS A 87 3.54 -11.46 2.95
CA LYS A 87 4.17 -12.17 4.06
C LYS A 87 3.27 -12.17 5.31
N GLU A 88 2.59 -11.07 5.59
CA GLU A 88 1.68 -10.97 6.73
C GLU A 88 0.41 -11.82 6.52
N GLU A 89 -0.14 -11.85 5.30
CA GLU A 89 -1.27 -12.73 4.96
C GLU A 89 -0.93 -14.21 5.18
N LYS A 90 0.26 -14.65 4.78
CA LYS A 90 0.71 -16.03 5.00
C LYS A 90 0.75 -16.40 6.49
N LYS A 91 1.17 -15.48 7.35
CA LYS A 91 1.20 -15.67 8.81
C LYS A 91 -0.19 -15.75 9.45
N LEU A 92 -1.23 -15.22 8.80
CA LEU A 92 -2.62 -15.30 9.28
C LEU A 92 -3.39 -16.53 8.77
N LYS A 93 -2.80 -17.27 7.83
CA LYS A 93 -3.33 -18.54 7.31
C LYS A 93 -2.72 -19.76 8.02
N GLN A 94 -1.52 -19.59 8.60
CA GLN A 94 -0.92 -20.52 9.56
C GLN A 94 -1.60 -20.36 10.92
#